data_AF-A0A8J6VPR4-F1
#
_entry.id   AF-A0A8J6VPR4-F1
#
_cell.length_a   1.000
_cell.length_b   1.000
_cell.length_c   1.000
_cell.angle_alpha   90.00
_cell.angle_beta   90.00
_cell.angle_gamma   90.00
#
_symmetry.space_group_name_H-M   'P 1'
#
loop_
_entity.id
_entity.type
_entity.pdbx_description
1 polymer ?
#
loop_
_entity_poly.entity_id
_entity_poly.type
_entity_poly.pdbx_seq_one_letter_code
_entity_poly.pdbx_strand_id
1 'polypeptide(L)'
;MRRAYSNTLCLKPFIPNLAAFSLTRTHVNYSGRVTVPVLWDKQTGAIVNNESRQIIRMFDTEFAAFSTTGADLYPKDLQQQIDQTIDEIYQPINNGVYRSGFANSQEAYEEAVTELFAALDRWEKVLENQRYLCGDRFTEADICMFTTLFRFDLAYHGLFKCNLRRLVDYPNLWGYLRDLYQHPGVAEVCSIEHVKRLYYAGIPQLNPNRIVPLGPAIDFSAPHDRARLGSREMAIR
;
A
#
# COMPACT_ATOMS: atom_id res chain seq x y z
N MET A 1 -31.91 -18.83 22.02
CA MET A 1 -31.72 -18.68 20.55
C MET A 1 -31.09 -17.34 20.26
N ARG A 2 -29.84 -17.35 19.80
CA ARG A 2 -28.98 -16.17 19.62
C ARG A 2 -29.39 -15.42 18.34
N ARG A 3 -29.63 -14.12 18.43
CA ARG A 3 -29.70 -13.20 17.28
C ARG A 3 -28.28 -12.80 16.90
N ALA A 4 -27.92 -13.02 15.64
CA ALA A 4 -26.67 -12.58 15.04
C ALA A 4 -26.74 -11.06 14.79
N TYR A 5 -25.79 -10.32 15.36
CA TYR A 5 -25.49 -8.95 14.95
C TYR A 5 -24.43 -9.02 13.85
N SER A 6 -24.86 -8.77 12.62
CA SER A 6 -23.99 -8.48 11.48
C SER A 6 -23.53 -7.02 11.61
N ASN A 7 -22.28 -6.81 12.01
CA ASN A 7 -21.63 -5.51 11.99
C ASN A 7 -20.71 -5.43 10.77
N THR A 8 -21.30 -5.24 9.59
CA THR A 8 -20.58 -4.74 8.42
C THR A 8 -20.42 -3.23 8.59
N LEU A 9 -19.31 -2.81 9.20
CA LEU A 9 -18.88 -1.39 9.22
C LEU A 9 -18.45 -1.01 7.80
N CYS A 10 -19.45 -0.74 6.97
CA CYS A 10 -19.30 -0.11 5.67
C CYS A 10 -18.78 1.31 5.91
N LEU A 11 -17.48 1.53 5.67
CA LEU A 11 -16.82 2.83 5.71
C LEU A 11 -17.48 3.75 4.66
N LYS A 12 -18.47 4.53 5.14
CA LYS A 12 -19.07 5.66 4.42
C LYS A 12 -17.99 6.70 4.07
N PRO A 13 -18.23 7.64 3.13
CA PRO A 13 -17.24 8.58 2.56
C PRO A 13 -16.77 9.70 3.53
N PHE A 14 -16.70 9.42 4.84
CA PHE A 14 -16.59 10.37 5.94
C PHE A 14 -15.15 10.62 6.44
N ILE A 15 -14.15 9.98 5.82
CA ILE A 15 -12.78 9.87 6.35
C ILE A 15 -11.99 11.20 6.37
N PRO A 16 -12.07 12.10 5.36
CA PRO A 16 -11.30 13.34 5.38
C PRO A 16 -11.72 14.31 6.50
N ASN A 17 -13.02 14.36 6.81
CA ASN A 17 -13.55 15.24 7.86
C ASN A 17 -13.15 14.77 9.27
N LEU A 18 -12.99 13.46 9.50
CA LEU A 18 -12.56 12.93 10.78
C LEU A 18 -11.08 13.22 11.07
N ALA A 19 -10.19 13.06 10.08
CA ALA A 19 -8.77 13.40 10.27
C ALA A 19 -8.56 14.91 10.51
N ALA A 20 -9.27 15.76 9.77
CA ALA A 20 -9.23 17.21 9.97
C ALA A 20 -9.80 17.64 11.34
N PHE A 21 -10.91 17.03 11.75
CA PHE A 21 -11.54 17.26 13.06
C PHE A 21 -10.65 16.77 14.22
N SER A 22 -9.95 15.65 14.05
CA SER A 22 -9.00 15.13 15.04
C SER A 22 -7.78 16.05 15.23
N LEU A 23 -7.19 16.57 14.14
CA LEU A 23 -6.00 17.43 14.19
C LEU A 23 -6.26 18.79 14.87
N THR A 24 -7.41 19.39 14.60
CA THR A 24 -7.82 20.66 15.23
C THR A 24 -8.15 20.49 16.72
N ARG A 25 -8.53 19.28 17.14
CA ARG A 25 -8.78 18.94 18.55
C ARG A 25 -7.48 18.66 19.34
N THR A 26 -6.47 18.06 18.72
CA THR A 26 -5.15 17.88 19.34
C THR A 26 -4.32 19.14 19.39
N HIS A 27 -4.32 19.90 18.31
CA HIS A 27 -3.47 21.07 18.14
C HIS A 27 -4.32 22.23 17.63
N VAL A 28 -4.63 23.16 18.55
CA VAL A 28 -5.47 24.34 18.29
C VAL A 28 -4.94 25.19 17.11
N ASN A 29 -3.65 25.06 16.75
CA ASN A 29 -3.00 25.79 15.65
C ASN A 29 -2.34 24.86 14.61
N TYR A 30 -2.90 23.68 14.32
CA TYR A 30 -2.33 22.79 13.30
C TYR A 30 -2.38 23.43 11.89
N SER A 31 -1.21 23.57 11.25
CA SER A 31 -1.05 24.14 9.90
C SER A 31 -0.48 23.15 8.87
N GLY A 32 -0.35 21.87 9.24
CA GLY A 32 0.18 20.82 8.36
C GLY A 32 -0.85 20.20 7.42
N ARG A 33 -0.43 19.20 6.63
CA ARG A 33 -1.34 18.44 5.77
C ARG A 33 -2.15 17.43 6.58
N VAL A 34 -3.47 17.47 6.42
CA VAL A 34 -4.36 16.45 6.97
C VAL A 34 -4.22 15.16 6.15
N THR A 35 -3.55 14.16 6.73
CA THR A 35 -3.27 12.87 6.08
C THR A 35 -3.98 11.71 6.77
N VAL A 36 -4.16 10.61 6.03
CA VAL A 36 -4.46 9.28 6.58
C VAL A 36 -3.27 8.37 6.31
N PRO A 37 -3.03 7.32 7.12
CA PRO A 37 -3.80 6.90 8.31
C PRO A 37 -3.57 7.80 9.54
N VAL A 38 -4.47 7.68 10.53
CA VAL A 38 -4.35 8.33 11.84
C VAL A 38 -4.58 7.29 12.92
N LEU A 39 -3.59 7.10 13.81
CA LEU A 39 -3.75 6.37 15.05
C LEU A 39 -4.26 7.34 16.13
N TRP A 40 -5.47 7.10 16.62
CA TRP A 40 -6.18 7.98 17.54
C TRP A 40 -6.37 7.34 18.91
N ASP A 41 -5.98 8.04 19.96
CA ASP A 41 -6.28 7.68 21.34
C ASP A 41 -7.66 8.21 21.74
N LYS A 42 -8.57 7.27 22.03
CA LYS A 42 -9.93 7.56 22.47
C LYS A 42 -10.00 8.11 23.90
N GLN A 43 -9.02 7.82 24.76
CA GLN A 43 -9.03 8.25 26.16
C GLN A 43 -8.62 9.72 26.28
N THR A 44 -7.48 10.09 25.69
CA THR A 44 -7.02 11.48 25.69
C THR A 44 -7.70 12.34 24.62
N GLY A 45 -8.32 11.71 23.62
CA GLY A 45 -8.91 12.41 22.49
C GLY A 45 -7.84 13.08 21.63
N ALA A 46 -6.74 12.36 21.38
CA ALA A 46 -5.58 12.86 20.67
C ALA A 46 -5.06 11.93 19.57
N ILE A 47 -4.40 12.48 18.55
CA ILE A 47 -3.62 11.73 17.56
C ILE A 47 -2.32 11.27 18.22
N VAL A 48 -2.10 9.97 18.18
CA VAL A 48 -0.85 9.32 18.63
C VAL A 48 0.19 9.38 17.52
N ASN A 49 -0.20 9.00 16.30
CA ASN A 49 0.71 8.95 15.15
C ASN A 49 -0.08 9.07 13.83
N ASN A 50 0.52 9.67 12.81
CA ASN A 50 0.00 9.72 11.44
C ASN A 50 1.05 9.29 10.38
N GLU A 51 2.19 8.73 10.82
CA GLU A 51 3.21 8.14 9.96
C GLU A 51 2.95 6.63 9.80
N SER A 52 2.47 6.25 8.63
CA SER A 52 2.08 4.88 8.31
C SER A 52 3.15 3.82 8.58
N ARG A 53 4.43 4.09 8.25
CA ARG A 53 5.54 3.14 8.49
C ARG A 53 5.75 2.87 9.98
N GLN A 54 5.58 3.90 10.81
CA GLN A 54 5.69 3.72 12.26
C GLN A 54 4.46 3.01 12.82
N ILE A 55 3.26 3.33 12.32
CA ILE A 55 2.02 2.70 12.78
C ILE A 55 2.02 1.19 12.50
N ILE A 56 2.46 0.73 11.32
CA ILE A 56 2.54 -0.71 11.02
C ILE A 56 3.49 -1.41 11.99
N ARG A 57 4.65 -0.79 12.29
CA ARG A 57 5.64 -1.36 13.21
C ARG A 57 5.13 -1.36 14.65
N MET A 58 4.45 -0.30 15.07
CA MET A 58 3.78 -0.24 16.38
C MET A 58 2.78 -1.38 16.55
N PHE A 59 1.94 -1.64 15.54
CA PHE A 59 0.98 -2.75 15.60
C PHE A 59 1.65 -4.12 15.64
N ASP A 60 2.80 -4.26 14.98
CA ASP A 60 3.54 -5.51 14.99
C ASP A 60 4.26 -5.73 16.34
N THR A 61 4.98 -4.74 16.87
CA THR A 61 5.84 -4.91 18.05
C THR A 61 5.14 -4.63 19.38
N GLU A 62 4.47 -3.49 19.51
CA GLU A 62 3.93 -3.01 20.79
C GLU A 62 2.69 -3.79 21.24
N PHE A 63 2.00 -4.43 20.29
CA PHE A 63 0.81 -5.24 20.53
C PHE A 63 1.08 -6.75 20.46
N ALA A 64 2.35 -7.18 20.42
CA ALA A 64 2.72 -8.58 20.29
C ALA A 64 2.06 -9.49 21.36
N ALA A 65 1.91 -9.01 22.59
CA ALA A 65 1.24 -9.72 23.68
C ALA A 65 -0.25 -10.03 23.43
N PHE A 66 -0.88 -9.35 22.48
CA PHE A 66 -2.28 -9.54 22.09
C PHE A 66 -2.43 -10.30 20.76
N SER A 67 -1.34 -10.67 20.11
CA SER A 67 -1.36 -11.38 18.83
C SER A 67 -1.88 -12.81 19.00
N THR A 68 -2.81 -13.22 18.12
CA THR A 68 -3.31 -14.60 18.06
C THR A 68 -2.60 -15.46 17.03
N THR A 69 -1.82 -14.85 16.14
CA THR A 69 -1.11 -15.55 15.05
C THR A 69 0.37 -15.77 15.37
N GLY A 70 0.92 -14.99 16.30
CA GLY A 70 2.37 -14.99 16.57
C GLY A 70 3.21 -14.42 15.43
N ALA A 71 2.60 -13.89 14.37
CA ALA A 71 3.34 -13.33 13.24
C ALA A 71 4.32 -12.24 13.68
N ASP A 72 5.52 -12.24 13.07
CA ASP A 72 6.56 -11.23 13.22
C ASP A 72 6.88 -10.64 11.85
N LEU A 73 6.49 -9.39 11.61
CA LEU A 73 6.73 -8.73 10.33
C LEU A 73 8.07 -7.98 10.30
N TYR A 74 8.72 -7.85 11.46
CA TYR A 74 10.02 -7.21 11.64
C TYR A 74 10.99 -8.06 12.50
N PRO A 75 11.25 -9.33 12.10
CA PRO A 75 12.06 -10.26 12.88
C PRO A 75 13.52 -9.79 12.99
N LYS A 76 14.13 -10.02 14.15
CA LYS A 76 15.45 -9.49 14.53
C LYS A 76 16.55 -9.72 13.50
N ASP A 77 16.55 -10.87 12.85
CA ASP A 77 17.58 -11.27 11.89
C ASP A 77 17.42 -10.62 10.51
N LEU A 78 16.27 -10.00 10.20
CA LEU A 78 16.02 -9.29 8.94
C LEU A 78 15.90 -7.77 9.09
N GLN A 79 15.95 -7.22 10.30
CA GLN A 79 15.63 -5.79 10.54
C GLN A 79 16.40 -4.83 9.63
N GLN A 80 17.72 -5.01 9.52
CA GLN A 80 18.55 -4.18 8.65
C GLN A 80 18.15 -4.30 7.17
N GLN A 81 17.89 -5.52 6.70
CA GLN A 81 17.49 -5.76 5.32
C GLN A 81 16.10 -5.17 5.03
N ILE A 82 15.16 -5.28 5.98
CA ILE A 82 13.81 -4.72 5.87
C ILE A 82 13.88 -3.20 5.78
N ASP A 83 14.63 -2.55 6.66
CA ASP A 83 14.75 -1.09 6.65
C ASP A 83 15.38 -0.57 5.36
N GLN A 84 16.46 -1.21 4.91
CA GLN A 84 17.09 -0.88 3.63
C GLN A 84 16.12 -1.11 2.45
N THR A 85 15.39 -2.23 2.45
CA THR A 85 14.43 -2.56 1.40
C THR A 85 13.32 -1.51 1.31
N ILE A 86 12.77 -1.09 2.45
CA ILE A 86 11.72 -0.05 2.51
C ILE A 86 12.25 1.27 1.97
N ASP A 87 13.48 1.66 2.33
CA ASP A 87 14.08 2.89 1.82
C ASP A 87 14.30 2.82 0.30
N GLU A 88 14.71 1.66 -0.22
CA GLU A 88 14.94 1.42 -1.65
C GLU A 88 13.65 1.40 -2.49
N ILE A 89 12.50 1.06 -1.92
CA ILE A 89 11.20 1.13 -2.63
C ILE A 89 10.52 2.50 -2.45
N TYR A 90 10.79 3.22 -1.35
CA TYR A 90 10.00 4.39 -1.00
C TYR A 90 10.12 5.52 -2.02
N GLN A 91 11.34 6.04 -2.25
CA GLN A 91 11.52 7.15 -3.18
C GLN A 91 11.21 6.81 -4.64
N PRO A 92 11.74 5.72 -5.21
CA PRO A 92 11.54 5.45 -6.63
C PRO A 92 10.18 4.83 -6.95
N ILE A 93 9.52 4.13 -6.02
CA ILE A 93 8.27 3.40 -6.29
C ILE A 93 7.09 4.02 -5.55
N ASN A 94 7.08 4.00 -4.21
CA ASN A 94 5.92 4.48 -3.44
C ASN A 94 5.64 5.96 -3.68
N ASN A 95 6.69 6.79 -3.67
CA ASN A 95 6.63 8.22 -3.96
C ASN A 95 6.81 8.51 -5.47
N GLY A 96 7.52 7.64 -6.20
CA GLY A 96 7.80 7.82 -7.63
C GLY A 96 6.56 7.94 -8.50
N VAL A 97 5.51 7.15 -8.22
CA VAL A 97 4.22 7.27 -8.93
C VAL A 97 3.58 8.66 -8.75
N TYR A 98 3.69 9.25 -7.55
CA TYR A 98 3.17 10.60 -7.28
C TYR A 98 4.04 11.68 -7.92
N ARG A 99 5.37 11.52 -7.89
CA ARG A 99 6.30 12.41 -8.59
C ARG A 99 6.00 12.46 -10.09
N SER A 100 5.70 11.30 -10.69
CA SER A 100 5.28 11.22 -12.10
C SER A 100 3.90 11.87 -12.32
N GLY A 101 2.90 11.53 -11.51
CA GLY A 101 1.53 12.01 -11.70
C GLY A 101 1.32 13.51 -11.47
N PHE A 102 2.11 14.12 -10.58
CA PHE A 102 2.03 15.53 -10.22
C PHE A 102 3.20 16.37 -10.76
N ALA A 103 3.99 15.84 -11.68
CA ALA A 103 5.03 16.60 -12.36
C ALA A 103 4.45 17.83 -13.06
N ASN A 104 5.13 18.97 -12.90
CA ASN A 104 4.74 20.25 -13.51
C ASN A 104 5.54 20.60 -14.77
N SER A 105 6.48 19.74 -15.18
CA SER A 105 7.24 19.86 -16.41
C SER A 105 7.47 18.48 -17.03
N GLN A 106 7.79 18.46 -18.33
CA GLN A 106 8.07 17.22 -19.06
C GLN A 106 9.32 16.53 -18.51
N GLU A 107 10.36 17.30 -18.20
CA GLU A 107 11.64 16.80 -17.69
C GLU A 107 11.46 16.14 -16.32
N ALA A 108 10.70 16.77 -15.41
CA ALA A 108 10.41 16.21 -14.10
C ALA A 108 9.58 14.92 -14.19
N TYR A 109 8.64 14.85 -15.15
CA TYR A 109 7.88 13.65 -15.43
C TYR A 109 8.78 12.52 -15.95
N GLU A 110 9.63 12.82 -16.95
CA GLU A 110 10.55 11.88 -17.57
C GLU A 110 11.57 11.32 -16.57
N GLU A 111 12.12 12.16 -15.70
CA GLU A 111 13.01 11.72 -14.63
C GLU A 111 12.28 10.76 -13.68
N ALA A 112 11.11 11.16 -13.16
CA ALA A 112 10.38 10.37 -12.18
C ALA A 112 9.88 9.03 -12.76
N VAL A 113 9.35 9.03 -13.98
CA VAL A 113 8.84 7.81 -14.62
C VAL A 113 9.99 6.87 -15.00
N THR A 114 11.14 7.41 -15.42
CA THR A 114 12.32 6.58 -15.73
C THR A 114 12.89 5.93 -14.47
N GLU A 115 13.00 6.68 -13.38
CA GLU A 115 13.45 6.15 -12.08
C GLU A 115 12.50 5.06 -11.54
N LEU A 116 11.19 5.30 -11.63
CA LEU A 116 10.16 4.33 -11.26
C LEU A 116 10.31 3.01 -12.02
N PHE A 117 10.40 3.06 -13.35
CA PHE A 117 10.49 1.85 -14.15
C PHE A 117 11.85 1.16 -14.02
N ALA A 118 12.94 1.88 -13.80
CA ALA A 118 14.24 1.28 -13.46
C ALA A 118 14.17 0.50 -12.13
N ALA A 119 13.47 1.03 -11.13
CA ALA A 119 13.27 0.36 -9.86
C ALA A 119 12.32 -0.86 -9.98
N LEU A 120 11.21 -0.74 -10.73
CA LEU A 120 10.34 -1.89 -11.01
C LEU A 120 11.11 -3.00 -11.75
N ASP A 121 11.95 -2.66 -12.74
CA ASP A 121 12.76 -3.63 -13.47
C ASP A 121 13.81 -4.31 -12.57
N ARG A 122 14.36 -3.59 -11.58
CA ARG A 122 15.23 -4.17 -10.55
C ARG A 122 14.46 -5.18 -9.70
N TRP A 123 13.31 -4.80 -9.16
CA TRP A 123 12.52 -5.67 -8.28
C TRP A 123 11.89 -6.85 -9.01
N GLU A 124 11.56 -6.71 -10.29
CA GLU A 124 11.17 -7.83 -11.15
C GLU A 124 12.26 -8.92 -11.17
N LYS A 125 13.53 -8.54 -11.36
CA LYS A 125 14.67 -9.47 -11.36
C LYS A 125 14.95 -10.08 -9.99
N VAL A 126 14.79 -9.29 -8.92
CA VAL A 126 14.94 -9.82 -7.55
C VAL A 126 13.86 -10.87 -7.31
N LEU A 127 12.59 -10.52 -7.56
CA LEU A 127 11.46 -11.40 -7.31
C LEU A 127 11.43 -12.63 -8.24
N GLU A 128 12.18 -12.66 -9.34
CA GLU A 128 12.40 -13.88 -10.12
C GLU A 128 12.96 -15.02 -9.27
N ASN A 129 13.87 -14.71 -8.33
CA ASN A 129 14.67 -15.68 -7.60
C ASN A 129 14.24 -15.89 -6.14
N GLN A 130 13.44 -14.98 -5.58
CA GLN A 130 12.97 -15.05 -4.19
C GLN A 130 11.49 -14.70 -4.10
N ARG A 131 10.78 -15.28 -3.12
CA ARG A 131 9.33 -15.16 -3.01
C ARG A 131 8.88 -13.74 -2.60
N TYR A 132 9.58 -13.13 -1.65
CA TYR A 132 9.27 -11.83 -1.05
C TYR A 132 10.45 -10.86 -1.16
N LEU A 133 10.30 -9.60 -0.73
CA LEU A 133 11.37 -8.59 -0.90
C LEU A 133 12.62 -8.86 -0.05
N CYS A 134 12.43 -9.46 1.13
CA CYS A 134 13.52 -9.79 2.05
C CYS A 134 13.84 -11.31 2.09
N GLY A 135 13.66 -12.00 0.95
CA GLY A 135 13.96 -13.42 0.80
C GLY A 135 12.70 -14.29 0.73
N ASP A 136 12.61 -15.27 1.63
CA ASP A 136 11.56 -16.30 1.69
C ASP A 136 10.48 -16.03 2.77
N ARG A 137 10.70 -15.03 3.63
CA ARG A 137 9.75 -14.61 4.67
C ARG A 137 9.01 -13.34 4.28
N PHE A 138 7.70 -13.33 4.54
CA PHE A 138 6.86 -12.14 4.42
C PHE A 138 7.16 -11.15 5.55
N THR A 139 7.38 -9.87 5.21
CA THR A 139 7.78 -8.81 6.15
C THR A 139 6.97 -7.53 5.94
N GLU A 140 7.16 -6.53 6.80
CA GLU A 140 6.53 -5.20 6.61
C GLU A 140 6.97 -4.49 5.31
N ALA A 141 8.15 -4.84 4.75
CA ALA A 141 8.57 -4.31 3.44
C ALA A 141 7.60 -4.71 2.33
N ASP A 142 7.08 -5.94 2.39
CA ASP A 142 6.13 -6.45 1.40
C ASP A 142 4.79 -5.71 1.47
N ILE A 143 4.35 -5.35 2.68
CA ILE A 143 3.15 -4.53 2.89
C ILE A 143 3.35 -3.14 2.27
N CYS A 144 4.51 -2.52 2.50
CA CYS A 144 4.84 -1.22 1.93
C CYS A 144 4.80 -1.24 0.38
N MET A 145 5.36 -2.27 -0.25
CA MET A 145 5.34 -2.42 -1.71
C MET A 145 3.94 -2.75 -2.25
N PHE A 146 3.23 -3.68 -1.61
CA PHE A 146 1.90 -4.15 -2.00
C PHE A 146 0.93 -3.00 -2.24
N THR A 147 0.90 -2.02 -1.34
CA THR A 147 -0.06 -0.91 -1.42
C THR A 147 0.09 -0.09 -2.70
N THR A 148 1.31 0.08 -3.21
CA THR A 148 1.56 0.75 -4.49
C THR A 148 1.18 -0.15 -5.67
N LEU A 149 1.65 -1.40 -5.65
CA LEU A 149 1.41 -2.35 -6.74
C LEU A 149 -0.09 -2.60 -6.97
N PHE A 150 -0.87 -2.77 -5.91
CA PHE A 150 -2.33 -2.95 -6.00
C PHE A 150 -3.04 -1.81 -6.74
N ARG A 151 -2.52 -0.59 -6.61
CA ARG A 151 -3.11 0.62 -7.23
C ARG A 151 -2.53 0.92 -8.61
N PHE A 152 -1.48 0.22 -9.03
CA PHE A 152 -0.69 0.57 -10.21
C PHE A 152 -1.55 0.58 -11.48
N ASP A 153 -2.08 -0.59 -11.88
CA ASP A 153 -2.91 -0.68 -13.08
C ASP A 153 -4.32 -0.08 -12.88
N LEU A 154 -4.76 0.05 -11.62
CA LEU A 154 -6.07 0.60 -11.28
C LEU A 154 -6.13 2.12 -11.42
N ALA A 155 -5.01 2.82 -11.19
CA ALA A 155 -4.97 4.28 -11.13
C ALA A 155 -3.67 4.88 -11.67
N TYR A 156 -2.50 4.43 -11.20
CA TYR A 156 -1.23 5.11 -11.50
C TYR A 156 -0.83 5.00 -12.97
N HIS A 157 -1.03 3.83 -13.58
CA HIS A 157 -0.76 3.60 -14.99
C HIS A 157 -1.51 4.61 -15.87
N GLY A 158 -2.80 4.82 -15.61
CA GLY A 158 -3.62 5.77 -16.38
C GLY A 158 -3.49 7.21 -15.91
N LEU A 159 -3.95 7.49 -14.69
CA LEU A 159 -4.09 8.86 -14.17
C LEU A 159 -2.74 9.56 -13.98
N PHE A 160 -1.75 8.84 -13.45
CA PHE A 160 -0.41 9.38 -13.19
C PHE A 160 0.54 9.21 -14.38
N LYS A 161 0.05 8.65 -15.50
CA LYS A 161 0.85 8.39 -16.72
C LYS A 161 2.07 7.50 -16.46
N CYS A 162 2.02 6.63 -15.45
CA CYS A 162 3.07 5.63 -15.24
C CYS A 162 2.90 4.47 -16.24
N ASN A 163 3.03 4.74 -17.54
CA ASN A 163 2.47 3.90 -18.60
C ASN A 163 3.50 3.33 -19.60
N LEU A 164 4.78 3.18 -19.20
CA LEU A 164 5.73 2.47 -20.05
C LEU A 164 5.35 0.98 -20.18
N ARG A 165 4.88 0.38 -19.09
CA ARG A 165 4.35 -1.00 -19.01
C ARG A 165 3.26 -1.06 -17.93
N ARG A 166 2.29 -1.96 -18.07
CA ARG A 166 1.35 -2.28 -16.98
C ARG A 166 2.04 -3.21 -15.99
N LEU A 167 1.54 -3.26 -14.76
CA LEU A 167 2.03 -4.20 -13.78
C LEU A 167 1.76 -5.66 -14.20
N VAL A 168 0.62 -5.93 -14.85
CA VAL A 168 0.33 -7.28 -15.41
C VAL A 168 1.33 -7.75 -16.46
N ASP A 169 2.12 -6.84 -17.06
CA ASP A 169 3.16 -7.17 -18.04
C ASP A 169 4.49 -7.61 -17.37
N TYR A 170 4.58 -7.52 -16.03
CA TYR A 170 5.71 -7.99 -15.23
C TYR A 170 5.38 -9.34 -14.57
N PRO A 171 5.90 -10.48 -15.06
CA PRO A 171 5.47 -11.78 -14.59
C PRO A 171 5.75 -12.01 -13.09
N ASN A 172 6.90 -11.58 -12.57
CA ASN A 172 7.25 -11.79 -11.17
C ASN A 172 6.55 -10.80 -10.24
N LEU A 173 6.52 -9.51 -10.56
CA LEU A 173 5.76 -8.51 -9.78
C LEU A 173 4.26 -8.79 -9.80
N TRP A 174 3.69 -9.22 -10.93
CA TRP A 174 2.28 -9.59 -11.01
C TRP A 174 1.97 -10.87 -10.23
N GLY A 175 2.84 -11.87 -10.31
CA GLY A 175 2.75 -13.06 -9.46
C GLY A 175 2.86 -12.71 -7.98
N TYR A 176 3.82 -11.86 -7.62
CA TYR A 176 4.05 -11.39 -6.26
C TYR A 176 2.83 -10.64 -5.70
N LEU A 177 2.28 -9.67 -6.44
CA LEU A 177 1.09 -8.92 -6.02
C LEU A 177 -0.10 -9.86 -5.77
N ARG A 178 -0.34 -10.82 -6.67
CA ARG A 178 -1.44 -11.79 -6.51
C ARG A 178 -1.22 -12.74 -5.34
N ASP A 179 0.02 -13.15 -5.10
CA ASP A 179 0.36 -13.96 -3.94
C ASP A 179 -0.01 -13.24 -2.63
N LEU A 180 0.41 -11.97 -2.49
CA LEU A 180 0.07 -11.14 -1.34
C LEU A 180 -1.42 -10.86 -1.22
N TYR A 181 -2.10 -10.56 -2.33
CA TYR A 181 -3.55 -10.35 -2.35
C TYR A 181 -4.33 -11.55 -1.82
N GLN A 182 -3.79 -12.76 -2.03
CA GLN A 182 -4.38 -14.03 -1.62
C GLN A 182 -3.94 -14.48 -0.21
N HIS A 183 -3.24 -13.64 0.56
CA HIS A 183 -3.10 -13.86 2.00
C HIS A 183 -4.47 -13.75 2.69
N PRO A 184 -4.77 -14.57 3.71
CA PRO A 184 -6.04 -14.51 4.43
C PRO A 184 -6.36 -13.09 4.93
N GLY A 185 -7.57 -12.61 4.63
CA GLY A 185 -8.05 -11.28 5.05
C GLY A 185 -7.59 -10.10 4.16
N VAL A 186 -6.59 -10.26 3.28
CA VAL A 186 -6.09 -9.14 2.46
C VAL A 186 -7.11 -8.71 1.39
N ALA A 187 -7.71 -9.67 0.67
CA ALA A 187 -8.71 -9.35 -0.34
C ALA A 187 -9.92 -8.56 0.21
N GLU A 188 -10.30 -8.81 1.47
CA GLU A 188 -11.46 -8.20 2.14
C GLU A 188 -11.26 -6.69 2.41
N VAL A 189 -10.02 -6.26 2.57
CA VAL A 189 -9.66 -4.85 2.80
C VAL A 189 -9.28 -4.11 1.50
N CYS A 190 -9.31 -4.81 0.35
CA CYS A 190 -8.93 -4.27 -0.95
C CYS A 190 -10.15 -3.91 -1.81
N SER A 191 -10.48 -2.62 -1.93
CA SER A 191 -11.57 -2.15 -2.80
C SER A 191 -11.07 -1.46 -4.08
N ILE A 192 -11.26 -2.12 -5.22
CA ILE A 192 -10.98 -1.57 -6.56
C ILE A 192 -11.81 -0.29 -6.79
N GLU A 193 -13.09 -0.34 -6.42
CA GLU A 193 -14.02 0.78 -6.61
C GLU A 193 -13.62 2.00 -5.77
N HIS A 194 -13.22 1.79 -4.52
CA HIS A 194 -12.73 2.87 -3.66
C HIS A 194 -11.43 3.48 -4.20
N VAL A 195 -10.45 2.65 -4.60
CA VAL A 195 -9.19 3.12 -5.20
C VAL A 195 -9.50 3.99 -6.41
N LYS A 196 -10.29 3.50 -7.36
CA LYS A 196 -10.56 4.23 -8.60
C LYS A 196 -11.31 5.53 -8.35
N ARG A 197 -12.29 5.55 -7.44
CA ARG A 197 -12.98 6.79 -7.06
C ARG A 197 -12.05 7.78 -6.38
N LEU A 198 -11.20 7.32 -5.45
CA LEU A 198 -10.24 8.17 -4.75
C LEU A 198 -9.31 8.89 -5.73
N TYR A 199 -8.77 8.19 -6.73
CA TYR A 199 -7.84 8.80 -7.67
C TYR A 199 -8.56 9.59 -8.78
N TYR A 200 -9.47 8.96 -9.52
CA TYR A 200 -10.06 9.60 -10.70
C TYR A 200 -11.09 10.67 -10.35
N ALA A 201 -11.87 10.52 -9.29
CA ALA A 201 -12.85 11.53 -8.88
C ALA A 201 -12.31 12.47 -7.80
N GLY A 202 -11.34 12.02 -6.98
CA GLY A 202 -10.77 12.80 -5.88
C GLY A 202 -9.62 13.73 -6.25
N ILE A 203 -9.06 13.63 -7.47
CA ILE A 203 -7.94 14.47 -7.93
C ILE A 203 -8.35 15.27 -9.17
N PRO A 204 -9.21 16.31 -9.02
CA PRO A 204 -9.70 17.11 -10.15
C PRO A 204 -8.59 17.86 -10.89
N GLN A 205 -7.44 18.10 -10.24
CA GLN A 205 -6.25 18.67 -10.90
C GLN A 205 -5.76 17.82 -12.08
N LEU A 206 -5.83 16.49 -11.95
CA LEU A 206 -5.36 15.54 -12.96
C LEU A 206 -6.50 15.00 -13.84
N ASN A 207 -7.73 14.98 -13.32
CA ASN A 207 -8.93 14.55 -14.05
C ASN A 207 -10.12 15.50 -13.78
N PRO A 208 -10.19 16.65 -14.47
CA PRO A 208 -11.21 17.69 -14.21
C PRO A 208 -12.65 17.19 -14.32
N ASN A 209 -12.91 16.27 -15.27
CA ASN A 209 -14.24 15.72 -15.51
C ASN A 209 -14.67 14.66 -14.48
N ARG A 210 -13.75 14.22 -13.62
CA ARG A 210 -13.98 13.20 -12.56
C ARG A 210 -14.54 11.88 -13.07
N ILE A 211 -14.38 11.60 -14.36
CA ILE A 211 -14.83 10.36 -14.97
C ILE A 211 -13.92 9.24 -14.46
N VAL A 212 -14.54 8.20 -13.90
CA VAL A 212 -13.86 7.00 -13.43
C VAL A 212 -13.89 5.96 -14.57
N PRO A 213 -12.72 5.47 -15.05
CA PRO A 213 -12.69 4.49 -16.14
C PRO A 213 -13.35 3.18 -15.70
N LEU A 214 -13.89 2.41 -16.65
CA LEU A 214 -14.43 1.08 -16.36
C LEU A 214 -13.33 0.03 -16.15
N GLY A 215 -12.27 0.07 -16.96
CA GLY A 215 -11.14 -0.85 -16.85
C GLY A 215 -10.16 -0.54 -15.69
N PRO A 216 -9.09 -1.34 -15.55
CA PRO A 216 -8.83 -2.57 -16.30
C PRO A 216 -9.77 -3.72 -15.88
N ALA A 217 -9.98 -4.69 -16.77
CA ALA A 217 -10.48 -6.01 -16.37
C ALA A 217 -9.30 -6.77 -15.76
N ILE A 218 -9.29 -6.90 -14.44
CA ILE A 218 -8.16 -7.43 -13.67
C ILE A 218 -8.67 -8.44 -12.64
N ASP A 219 -7.93 -9.54 -12.50
CA ASP A 219 -8.23 -10.60 -11.55
C ASP A 219 -7.01 -10.84 -10.64
N PHE A 220 -7.09 -10.32 -9.41
CA PHE A 220 -6.06 -10.52 -8.40
C PHE A 220 -6.12 -11.92 -7.74
N SER A 221 -7.20 -12.67 -7.95
CA SER A 221 -7.41 -14.01 -7.41
C SER A 221 -6.90 -15.12 -8.33
N ALA A 222 -6.47 -14.79 -9.54
CA ALA A 222 -5.88 -15.76 -10.47
C ALA A 222 -4.63 -16.45 -9.88
N PRO A 223 -4.36 -17.73 -10.22
CA PRO A 223 -3.16 -18.45 -9.75
C PRO A 223 -1.86 -17.71 -10.09
N HIS A 224 -0.95 -17.62 -9.10
CA HIS A 224 0.21 -16.73 -9.16
C HIS A 224 1.56 -17.44 -9.37
N ASP A 225 1.60 -18.77 -9.32
CA ASP A 225 2.80 -19.61 -9.50
C ASP A 225 3.97 -19.36 -8.51
N ARG A 226 3.83 -18.45 -7.55
CA ARG A 226 4.89 -18.13 -6.56
C ARG A 226 5.21 -19.25 -5.57
N ALA A 227 4.34 -20.25 -5.45
CA ALA A 227 4.56 -21.39 -4.54
C ALA A 227 5.80 -22.23 -4.90
N ARG A 228 6.28 -22.17 -6.15
CA ARG A 228 7.54 -22.82 -6.58
C ARG A 228 8.79 -22.24 -5.90
N LEU A 229 8.70 -21.02 -5.35
CA LEU A 229 9.82 -20.27 -4.74
C LEU A 229 9.87 -20.43 -3.21
N GLY A 230 9.07 -21.33 -2.63
CA GLY A 230 8.99 -21.55 -1.19
C GLY A 230 7.54 -21.56 -0.68
N SER A 231 7.34 -21.89 0.59
CA SER A 231 6.06 -21.85 1.33
C SER A 231 5.64 -20.40 1.67
N ARG A 232 4.39 -20.18 2.06
CA ARG A 232 3.93 -18.87 2.57
C ARG A 232 4.34 -18.74 4.03
N GLU A 233 5.63 -18.63 4.27
CA GLU A 233 6.15 -18.48 5.62
C GLU A 233 6.12 -17.02 6.06
N MET A 234 5.52 -16.82 7.23
CA MET A 234 5.71 -15.63 8.05
C MET A 234 6.66 -16.02 9.17
N ALA A 235 7.52 -15.10 9.60
CA ALA A 235 8.23 -15.32 10.86
C ALA A 235 7.21 -15.40 12.00
N ILE A 236 7.48 -16.25 12.98
CA ILE A 236 6.68 -16.42 14.19
C ILE A 236 7.55 -16.07 15.39
N ARG A 237 6.99 -15.33 16.35
CA ARG A 237 7.62 -14.94 17.61
C ARG A 237 7.69 -16.07 18.62
#